data_AF-A0AA38PM44-F1
#
_entry.id   AF-A0AA38PM44-F1
#
_cell.length_a   1.000
_cell.length_b   1.000
_cell.length_c   1.000
_cell.angle_alpha   90.00
_cell.angle_beta   90.00
_cell.angle_gamma   90.00
#
_symmetry.space_group_name_H-M   'P 1'
#
loop_
_entity.id
_entity.type
_entity.pdbx_description
1 polymer ?
#
loop_
_entity_poly.entity_id
_entity_poly.type
_entity_poly.pdbx_seq_one_letter_code
_entity_poly.pdbx_strand_id
1 'polypeptide(L)'
;MEAEAESAPSAEDQSAAPAETSYRLFMRDTAPAYKFASPRNWLGGSPFPLNKSFCPPPPISDKRRNEIYRLYMLDPEKNSVRALSQRFHISLARVDAILRLKGMEADWVKGNQLQTGFVVGMERLLGVPNEDPISTEEELELRWDVHEADLMEEAAKDDPARQRYQRMYWESLPEFAGEATVPASIERSRRTAERLAAKAAQSKARKYLPVIPDTDTIKTPKEPVQVATKEGRPDIHFIDVGTKFLDVASETKRLNRIETRARFRAKKASEKKTITA
;
A
#
# COMPACT_ATOMS: atom_id res chain seq x y z
N MET A 1 50.25 -64.34 -0.71
CA MET A 1 49.08 -64.92 -0.02
C MET A 1 48.87 -64.01 1.18
N GLU A 2 48.06 -62.96 1.00
CA GLU A 2 46.66 -62.90 1.50
C GLU A 2 46.66 -62.87 3.05
N ALA A 3 46.08 -61.91 3.77
CA ALA A 3 45.18 -60.81 3.43
C ALA A 3 45.30 -59.74 4.54
N GLU A 4 45.37 -58.46 4.19
CA GLU A 4 45.16 -57.36 5.13
C GLU A 4 43.79 -56.75 4.85
N ALA A 5 42.94 -56.76 5.88
CA ALA A 5 41.56 -56.35 5.82
C ALA A 5 41.45 -54.82 5.80
N GLU A 6 40.85 -54.31 4.74
CA GLU A 6 40.51 -52.90 4.54
C GLU A 6 39.31 -52.54 5.43
N SER A 7 39.56 -51.78 6.49
CA SER A 7 38.53 -51.25 7.39
C SER A 7 37.98 -49.94 6.82
N ALA A 8 36.84 -50.01 6.14
CA ALA A 8 36.06 -48.84 5.74
C ALA A 8 35.49 -48.09 6.96
N PRO A 9 35.41 -46.74 6.94
CA PRO A 9 34.73 -45.98 7.98
C PRO A 9 33.22 -46.22 7.92
N SER A 10 32.66 -46.72 9.02
CA SER A 10 31.23 -46.87 9.25
C SER A 10 30.51 -45.54 9.15
N ALA A 11 29.52 -45.48 8.27
CA ALA A 11 28.52 -44.42 8.22
C ALA A 11 27.66 -44.52 9.49
N GLU A 12 28.00 -43.74 10.52
CA GLU A 12 27.19 -43.59 11.72
C GLU A 12 25.91 -42.79 11.40
N ASP A 13 24.81 -43.53 11.35
CA ASP A 13 23.50 -43.22 11.92
C ASP A 13 22.98 -41.77 11.79
N GLN A 14 22.50 -41.44 10.60
CA GLN A 14 21.26 -40.68 10.48
C GLN A 14 20.08 -41.58 10.88
N SER A 15 19.94 -41.86 12.17
CA SER A 15 18.79 -42.59 12.68
C SER A 15 17.53 -41.76 12.45
N ALA A 16 16.76 -42.19 11.45
CA ALA A 16 15.39 -41.78 11.23
C ALA A 16 14.59 -42.08 12.50
N ALA A 17 14.37 -41.06 13.34
CA ALA A 17 13.36 -41.14 14.38
C ALA A 17 12.00 -41.47 13.69
N PRO A 18 11.20 -42.41 14.22
CA PRO A 18 9.93 -42.77 13.59
C PRO A 18 9.03 -41.54 13.67
N ALA A 19 8.73 -40.92 12.53
CA ALA A 19 7.90 -39.71 12.45
C ALA A 19 6.50 -39.89 13.10
N GLU A 20 6.03 -41.13 13.25
CA GLU A 20 4.79 -41.45 13.95
C GLU A 20 4.86 -41.24 15.46
N THR A 21 6.03 -41.40 16.08
CA THR A 21 6.21 -41.24 17.52
C THR A 21 6.22 -39.76 17.89
N SER A 22 6.82 -38.89 17.06
CA SER A 22 6.87 -37.44 17.33
C SER A 22 5.50 -36.77 17.16
N TYR A 23 4.72 -37.15 16.15
CA TYR A 23 3.38 -36.61 15.94
C TYR A 23 2.41 -37.05 17.05
N ARG A 24 2.44 -38.31 17.48
CA ARG A 24 1.58 -38.80 18.58
C ARG A 24 1.91 -38.12 19.91
N LEU A 25 3.20 -37.88 20.19
CA LEU A 25 3.62 -37.11 21.37
C LEU A 25 3.14 -35.66 21.30
N PHE A 26 3.28 -35.01 20.15
CA PHE A 26 2.75 -33.66 19.91
C PHE A 26 1.23 -33.61 20.14
N MET A 27 0.48 -34.58 19.60
CA MET A 27 -0.97 -34.64 19.75
C MET A 27 -1.42 -34.87 21.20
N ARG A 28 -0.57 -35.51 22.02
CA ARG A 28 -0.85 -35.76 23.43
C ARG A 28 -0.49 -34.57 24.32
N ASP A 29 0.65 -33.93 24.07
CA ASP A 29 1.23 -32.96 24.99
C ASP A 29 0.92 -31.51 24.60
N THR A 30 1.15 -31.12 23.33
CA THR A 30 1.04 -29.71 22.88
C THR A 30 -0.26 -29.39 22.16
N ALA A 31 -0.80 -30.31 21.34
CA ALA A 31 -2.03 -30.09 20.58
C ALA A 31 -3.29 -29.83 21.42
N PRO A 32 -3.47 -30.38 22.65
CA PRO A 32 -4.68 -30.14 23.44
C PRO A 32 -4.93 -28.65 23.73
N ALA A 33 -3.88 -27.83 23.80
CA ALA A 33 -3.98 -26.39 23.99
C ALA A 33 -4.66 -25.66 22.80
N TYR A 34 -4.67 -26.27 21.61
CA TYR A 34 -5.27 -25.74 20.38
C TYR A 34 -6.60 -26.41 20.01
N LYS A 35 -7.07 -27.36 20.83
CA LYS A 35 -8.33 -28.07 20.60
C LYS A 35 -9.54 -27.13 20.63
N PHE A 36 -9.48 -26.11 21.47
CA PHE A 36 -10.54 -25.12 21.59
C PHE A 36 -10.08 -23.75 21.11
N ALA A 37 -11.00 -23.04 20.46
CA ALA A 37 -10.80 -21.71 19.94
C ALA A 37 -10.45 -20.71 21.05
N SER A 38 -9.25 -20.15 20.99
CA SER A 38 -8.75 -19.12 21.90
C SER A 38 -8.19 -17.95 21.09
N PRO A 39 -8.33 -16.70 21.58
CA PRO A 39 -7.86 -15.51 20.88
C PRO A 39 -6.34 -15.57 20.68
N ARG A 40 -5.87 -15.36 19.44
CA ARG A 40 -4.44 -15.26 19.08
C ARG A 40 -3.58 -16.44 19.60
N ASN A 41 -4.17 -17.64 19.65
CA ASN A 41 -3.50 -18.84 20.16
C ASN A 41 -2.62 -19.50 19.07
N TRP A 42 -1.45 -18.91 18.81
CA TRP A 42 -0.51 -19.38 17.80
C TRP A 42 0.55 -20.34 18.38
N LEU A 43 1.02 -21.29 17.56
CA LEU A 43 1.99 -22.34 17.95
C LEU A 43 3.34 -21.84 18.51
N GLY A 44 3.70 -20.56 18.32
CA GLY A 44 4.95 -19.98 18.80
C GLY A 44 4.86 -18.48 19.08
N GLY A 45 3.69 -17.96 19.46
CA GLY A 45 3.45 -16.54 19.70
C GLY A 45 3.21 -15.70 18.43
N SER A 46 3.78 -16.09 17.29
CA SER A 46 3.43 -15.59 15.96
C SER A 46 2.74 -16.68 15.12
N PRO A 47 1.96 -16.31 14.07
CA PRO A 47 1.30 -17.29 13.21
C PRO A 47 2.26 -18.28 12.57
N PHE A 48 3.46 -17.81 12.22
CA PHE A 48 4.52 -18.63 11.65
C PHE A 48 5.78 -18.51 12.53
N PRO A 49 6.15 -19.57 13.28
CA PRO A 49 7.28 -19.50 14.20
C PRO A 49 8.62 -19.26 13.49
N LEU A 50 8.73 -19.69 12.22
CA LEU A 50 9.92 -19.47 11.38
C LEU A 50 9.93 -18.11 10.68
N ASN A 51 8.80 -17.41 10.60
CA ASN A 51 8.71 -16.09 9.97
C ASN A 51 8.23 -15.05 10.98
N LYS A 52 9.20 -14.47 11.70
CA LYS A 52 8.95 -13.43 12.71
C LYS A 52 8.49 -12.10 12.10
N SER A 53 8.76 -11.86 10.82
CA SER A 53 8.31 -10.64 10.13
C SER A 53 6.80 -10.66 9.87
N PHE A 54 6.17 -11.84 9.84
CA PHE A 54 4.74 -11.96 9.63
C PHE A 54 3.98 -11.96 10.97
N CYS A 55 3.65 -10.77 11.44
CA CYS A 55 2.84 -10.54 12.63
C CYS A 55 1.64 -9.65 12.25
N PRO A 56 0.54 -10.24 11.73
CA PRO A 56 -0.58 -9.46 11.24
C PRO A 56 -1.23 -8.68 12.40
N PRO A 57 -1.51 -7.38 12.22
CA PRO A 57 -2.28 -6.62 13.20
C PRO A 57 -3.72 -7.15 13.28
N PRO A 58 -4.41 -6.95 14.41
CA PRO A 58 -5.80 -7.34 14.54
C PRO A 58 -6.66 -6.60 13.50
N PRO A 59 -7.67 -7.26 12.92
CA PRO A 59 -8.56 -6.60 11.95
C PRO A 59 -9.44 -5.55 12.63
N ILE A 60 -10.05 -4.69 11.81
CA ILE A 60 -10.98 -3.66 12.29
C ILE A 60 -12.30 -4.31 12.72
N SER A 61 -12.79 -3.94 13.90
CA SER A 61 -14.07 -4.43 14.43
C SER A 61 -15.26 -4.09 13.51
N ASP A 62 -16.24 -4.98 13.46
CA ASP A 62 -17.47 -4.82 12.69
C ASP A 62 -18.23 -3.58 13.15
N LYS A 63 -18.26 -3.34 14.47
CA LYS A 63 -18.82 -2.11 15.06
C LYS A 63 -18.22 -0.84 14.44
N ARG A 64 -16.89 -0.78 14.31
CA ARG A 64 -16.18 0.37 13.72
C ARG A 64 -16.43 0.48 12.22
N ARG A 65 -16.50 -0.65 11.51
CA ARG A 65 -16.87 -0.69 10.08
C ARG A 65 -18.30 -0.16 9.85
N ASN A 66 -19.24 -0.56 10.71
CA ASN A 66 -20.63 -0.08 10.68
C ASN A 66 -20.70 1.43 10.95
N GLU A 67 -19.92 1.95 11.90
CA GLU A 67 -19.89 3.38 12.20
C GLU A 67 -19.34 4.21 11.02
N ILE A 68 -18.24 3.76 10.40
CA ILE A 68 -17.67 4.39 9.19
C ILE A 68 -18.74 4.46 8.09
N TYR A 69 -19.42 3.35 7.83
CA TYR A 69 -20.46 3.27 6.81
C TYR A 69 -21.65 4.19 7.14
N ARG A 70 -22.13 4.18 8.39
CA ARG A 70 -23.22 5.03 8.85
C ARG A 70 -22.89 6.52 8.68
N LEU A 71 -21.70 6.96 9.11
CA LEU A 71 -21.26 8.34 8.98
C LEU A 71 -21.19 8.79 7.52
N TYR A 72 -20.67 7.92 6.64
CA TYR A 72 -20.64 8.20 5.20
C TYR A 72 -22.05 8.34 4.61
N MET A 73 -22.98 7.46 4.97
CA MET A 73 -24.36 7.50 4.47
C MET A 73 -25.17 8.69 4.99
N LEU A 74 -24.81 9.25 6.16
CA LEU A 74 -25.47 10.45 6.70
C LEU A 74 -25.11 11.73 5.93
N ASP A 75 -23.84 11.93 5.62
CA ASP A 75 -23.35 13.13 4.93
C ASP A 75 -22.04 12.83 4.17
N PRO A 76 -22.12 12.41 2.90
CA PRO A 76 -20.94 12.07 2.11
C PRO A 76 -19.99 13.24 1.83
N GLU A 77 -20.48 14.48 1.88
CA GLU A 77 -19.68 15.68 1.61
C GLU A 77 -18.79 16.01 2.82
N LYS A 78 -19.38 15.98 4.03
CA LYS A 78 -18.61 16.19 5.27
C LYS A 78 -17.78 14.97 5.67
N ASN A 79 -18.36 13.78 5.57
CA ASN A 79 -17.71 12.51 5.87
C ASN A 79 -17.12 11.88 4.61
N SER A 80 -16.38 12.65 3.83
CA SER A 80 -15.65 12.13 2.68
C SER A 80 -14.69 11.01 3.09
N VAL A 81 -14.33 10.13 2.15
CA VAL A 81 -13.36 9.03 2.39
C VAL A 81 -12.08 9.53 3.06
N ARG A 82 -11.60 10.72 2.66
CA ARG A 82 -10.42 11.35 3.25
C ARG A 82 -10.65 11.80 4.71
N ALA A 83 -11.80 12.37 5.01
CA ALA A 83 -12.15 12.79 6.37
C ALA A 83 -12.28 11.57 7.30
N LEU A 84 -12.93 10.50 6.83
CA LEU A 84 -13.07 9.25 7.57
C LEU A 84 -11.71 8.55 7.81
N SER A 85 -10.86 8.50 6.79
CA SER A 85 -9.49 7.98 6.91
C SER A 85 -8.68 8.73 7.97
N GLN A 86 -8.74 10.06 7.97
CA GLN A 86 -8.07 10.89 8.97
C GLN A 86 -8.64 10.71 10.37
N ARG A 87 -9.97 10.61 10.50
CA ARG A 87 -10.64 10.46 11.80
C ARG A 87 -10.41 9.10 12.44
N PHE A 88 -10.43 8.04 11.65
CA PHE A 88 -10.30 6.67 12.15
C PHE A 88 -8.89 6.10 12.01
N HIS A 89 -7.93 6.85 11.49
CA HIS A 89 -6.54 6.41 11.28
C HIS A 89 -6.45 5.11 10.48
N ILE A 90 -7.13 5.10 9.33
CA ILE A 90 -7.19 3.96 8.41
C ILE A 90 -6.80 4.45 7.02
N SER A 91 -6.11 3.63 6.23
CA SER A 91 -5.75 3.96 4.85
C SER A 91 -6.97 4.24 3.97
N LEU A 92 -6.80 5.09 2.96
CA LEU A 92 -7.90 5.53 2.09
C LEU A 92 -8.57 4.34 1.39
N ALA A 93 -7.79 3.38 0.90
CA ALA A 93 -8.34 2.20 0.25
C ALA A 93 -9.05 1.25 1.21
N ARG A 94 -8.60 1.17 2.47
CA ARG A 94 -9.29 0.35 3.47
C ARG A 94 -10.65 0.97 3.82
N VAL A 95 -10.77 2.29 3.88
CA VAL A 95 -12.07 2.97 4.02
C VAL A 95 -12.97 2.72 2.80
N ASP A 96 -12.45 2.87 1.59
CA ASP A 96 -13.19 2.61 0.34
C ASP A 96 -13.69 1.15 0.28
N ALA A 97 -12.84 0.18 0.63
CA ALA A 97 -13.21 -1.23 0.72
C ALA A 97 -14.30 -1.48 1.77
N ILE A 98 -14.22 -0.86 2.95
CA ILE A 98 -15.25 -0.96 3.99
C ILE A 98 -16.60 -0.47 3.45
N LEU A 99 -16.62 0.70 2.80
CA LEU A 99 -17.85 1.27 2.25
C LEU A 99 -18.49 0.37 1.20
N ARG A 100 -17.67 -0.22 0.32
CA ARG A 100 -18.14 -1.17 -0.71
C ARG A 100 -18.71 -2.44 -0.10
N LEU A 101 -17.97 -3.08 0.80
CA LEU A 101 -18.40 -4.35 1.42
C LEU A 101 -19.65 -4.16 2.27
N LYS A 102 -19.77 -3.05 3.01
CA LYS A 102 -20.97 -2.72 3.79
C LYS A 102 -22.16 -2.35 2.90
N GLY A 103 -21.92 -1.71 1.75
CA GLY A 103 -22.94 -1.51 0.73
C GLY A 103 -23.50 -2.84 0.20
N MET A 104 -22.60 -3.77 -0.17
CA MET A 104 -22.98 -5.11 -0.61
C MET A 104 -23.74 -5.87 0.48
N GLU A 105 -23.30 -5.79 1.74
CA GLU A 105 -24.00 -6.39 2.89
C GLU A 105 -25.43 -5.86 3.01
N ALA A 106 -25.64 -4.55 2.89
CA ALA A 106 -26.97 -3.94 2.95
C ALA A 106 -27.89 -4.41 1.81
N ASP A 107 -27.34 -4.65 0.61
CA ASP A 107 -28.09 -5.24 -0.50
C ASP A 107 -28.37 -6.74 -0.28
N TRP A 108 -27.43 -7.47 0.31
CA TRP A 108 -27.54 -8.90 0.60
C TRP A 108 -28.63 -9.22 1.63
N VAL A 109 -28.82 -8.33 2.61
CA VAL A 109 -29.87 -8.44 3.64
C VAL A 109 -31.28 -8.48 3.02
N LYS A 110 -31.47 -7.95 1.81
CA LYS A 110 -32.79 -7.91 1.15
C LYS A 110 -33.30 -9.29 0.68
N GLY A 111 -32.47 -10.34 0.73
CA GLY A 111 -32.86 -11.69 0.30
C GLY A 111 -32.23 -12.85 1.07
N ASN A 112 -31.19 -12.61 1.87
CA ASN A 112 -30.40 -13.67 2.50
C ASN A 112 -30.11 -13.37 3.98
N GLN A 113 -29.98 -14.43 4.80
CA GLN A 113 -29.59 -14.30 6.20
C GLN A 113 -28.06 -14.14 6.33
N LEU A 114 -27.62 -13.11 7.05
CA LEU A 114 -26.20 -12.88 7.33
C LEU A 114 -25.67 -13.80 8.43
N GLN A 115 -24.42 -14.25 8.28
CA GLN A 115 -23.71 -15.09 9.25
C GLN A 115 -23.04 -14.26 10.37
N THR A 116 -23.82 -13.51 11.13
CA THR A 116 -23.30 -12.63 12.19
C THR A 116 -22.57 -13.38 13.31
N GLY A 117 -23.02 -14.59 13.65
CA GLY A 117 -22.36 -15.45 14.64
C GLY A 117 -20.93 -15.83 14.24
N PHE A 118 -20.69 -16.04 12.93
CA PHE A 118 -19.34 -16.31 12.42
C PHE A 118 -18.43 -15.09 12.55
N VAL A 119 -18.95 -13.90 12.26
CA VAL A 119 -18.22 -12.64 12.44
C VAL A 119 -17.76 -12.47 13.89
N VAL A 120 -18.67 -12.62 14.85
CA VAL A 120 -18.35 -12.50 16.29
C VAL A 120 -17.30 -13.53 16.72
N GLY A 121 -17.41 -14.77 16.24
CA GLY A 121 -16.42 -15.82 16.52
C GLY A 121 -15.04 -15.50 15.95
N MET A 122 -14.98 -15.00 14.73
CA MET A 122 -13.73 -14.63 14.05
C MET A 122 -13.06 -13.41 14.68
N GLU A 123 -13.83 -12.39 15.06
CA GLU A 123 -13.28 -11.21 15.76
C GLU A 123 -12.66 -11.60 17.11
N ARG A 124 -13.32 -12.51 17.83
CA ARG A 124 -12.76 -13.10 19.05
C ARG A 124 -11.46 -13.86 18.77
N LEU A 125 -11.43 -14.73 17.76
CA LEU A 125 -10.24 -15.53 17.42
C LEU A 125 -9.05 -14.68 17.00
N LEU A 126 -9.29 -13.63 16.21
CA LEU A 126 -8.26 -12.73 15.72
C LEU A 126 -7.83 -11.68 16.76
N GLY A 127 -8.48 -11.65 17.92
CA GLY A 127 -8.13 -10.76 19.04
C GLY A 127 -8.44 -9.29 18.74
N VAL A 128 -9.58 -9.03 18.10
CA VAL A 128 -10.07 -7.67 17.86
C VAL A 128 -10.42 -7.01 19.20
N PRO A 129 -9.95 -5.78 19.48
CA PRO A 129 -10.31 -5.08 20.70
C PRO A 129 -11.81 -4.71 20.71
N ASN A 130 -12.49 -5.03 21.81
CA ASN A 130 -13.92 -4.75 22.01
C ASN A 130 -14.17 -3.29 22.45
N GLU A 131 -13.16 -2.65 23.05
CA GLU A 131 -13.17 -1.27 23.52
C GLU A 131 -12.55 -0.37 22.44
N ASP A 132 -13.05 0.86 22.30
CA ASP A 132 -12.36 1.87 21.52
C ASP A 132 -11.05 2.20 22.27
N PRO A 133 -9.86 2.02 21.65
CA PRO A 133 -8.61 2.25 22.37
C PRO A 133 -8.53 3.71 22.78
N ILE A 134 -8.56 3.96 24.09
CA ILE A 134 -8.39 5.28 24.69
C ILE A 134 -6.89 5.56 24.74
N SER A 135 -6.46 6.43 23.82
CA SER A 135 -5.34 7.38 23.86
C SER A 135 -3.91 6.90 24.17
N THR A 136 -3.04 7.41 23.30
CA THR A 136 -1.63 7.81 23.50
C THR A 136 -0.56 6.75 23.20
N GLU A 137 0.33 7.12 22.28
CA GLU A 137 1.52 6.40 21.76
C GLU A 137 1.25 5.30 20.72
N GLU A 138 0.42 4.29 20.97
CA GLU A 138 0.14 3.23 19.97
C GLU A 138 -0.56 3.78 18.70
N GLU A 139 -1.39 4.82 18.84
CA GLU A 139 -2.05 5.49 17.71
C GLU A 139 -1.06 6.23 16.79
N LEU A 140 0.11 6.64 17.30
CA LEU A 140 1.13 7.32 16.51
C LEU A 140 1.95 6.33 15.68
N GLU A 141 2.26 5.15 16.23
CA GLU A 141 2.90 4.07 15.48
C GLU A 141 1.98 3.53 14.36
N LEU A 142 0.68 3.39 14.65
CA LEU A 142 -0.33 3.05 13.65
C LEU A 142 -0.43 4.09 12.51
N ARG A 143 -0.15 5.38 12.78
CA ARG A 143 -0.12 6.41 11.72
C ARG A 143 1.06 6.24 10.75
N TRP A 144 2.20 5.73 11.22
CA TRP A 144 3.34 5.45 10.34
C TRP A 144 3.00 4.32 9.36
N ASP A 145 2.35 3.26 9.85
CA ASP A 145 1.84 2.15 9.04
C ASP A 145 0.82 2.63 7.98
N VAL A 146 -0.09 3.54 8.34
CA VAL A 146 -1.08 4.10 7.40
C VAL A 146 -0.43 4.91 6.28
N HIS A 147 0.56 5.76 6.60
CA HIS A 147 1.22 6.57 5.59
C HIS A 147 2.08 5.72 4.65
N GLU A 148 2.81 4.74 5.19
CA GLU A 148 3.59 3.79 4.39
C GLU A 148 2.68 2.93 3.51
N ALA A 149 1.54 2.47 4.01
CA ALA A 149 0.56 1.72 3.25
C ALA A 149 -0.03 2.55 2.09
N ASP A 150 -0.39 3.81 2.33
CA ASP A 150 -0.89 4.70 1.26
C ASP A 150 0.21 4.98 0.21
N LEU A 151 1.46 5.17 0.63
CA LEU A 151 2.60 5.37 -0.29
C LEU A 151 2.90 4.12 -1.12
N MET A 152 2.91 2.93 -0.51
CA MET A 152 3.07 1.67 -1.22
C MET A 152 1.93 1.41 -2.20
N GLU A 153 0.70 1.77 -1.84
CA GLU A 153 -0.45 1.65 -2.74
C GLU A 153 -0.38 2.65 -3.90
N GLU A 154 0.01 3.90 -3.66
CA GLU A 154 0.25 4.87 -4.73
C GLU A 154 1.35 4.38 -5.68
N ALA A 155 2.43 3.79 -5.16
CA ALA A 155 3.46 3.15 -5.97
C ALA A 155 2.93 1.92 -6.75
N ALA A 156 2.03 1.14 -6.15
CA ALA A 156 1.43 -0.05 -6.76
C ALA A 156 0.29 0.25 -7.76
N LYS A 157 -0.34 1.43 -7.67
CA LYS A 157 -1.34 1.90 -8.65
C LYS A 157 -0.74 2.16 -10.03
N ASP A 158 0.57 2.35 -10.13
CA ASP A 158 1.27 2.44 -11.42
C ASP A 158 1.43 1.07 -12.12
N ASP A 159 0.98 -0.05 -11.53
CA ASP A 159 1.05 -1.39 -12.15
C ASP A 159 -0.27 -1.76 -12.89
N PRO A 160 -0.32 -1.63 -14.23
CA PRO A 160 -1.52 -1.88 -15.02
C PRO A 160 -1.97 -3.36 -14.98
N ALA A 161 -1.05 -4.29 -14.70
CA ALA A 161 -1.39 -5.71 -14.60
C ALA A 161 -2.24 -6.01 -13.36
N ARG A 162 -1.94 -5.33 -12.24
CA ARG A 162 -2.64 -5.54 -10.96
C ARG A 162 -4.04 -4.91 -10.93
N GLN A 163 -4.23 -3.80 -11.63
CA GLN A 163 -5.56 -3.20 -11.82
C GLN A 163 -6.52 -4.10 -12.62
N ARG A 164 -6.00 -4.91 -13.55
CA ARG A 164 -6.79 -5.92 -14.27
C ARG A 164 -7.25 -7.04 -13.32
N TYR A 165 -6.38 -7.50 -12.42
CA TYR A 165 -6.74 -8.53 -11.44
C TYR A 165 -7.70 -8.02 -10.34
N GLN A 166 -7.60 -6.75 -9.93
CA GLN A 166 -8.57 -6.15 -9.00
C GLN A 166 -10.01 -6.10 -9.56
N ARG A 167 -10.17 -5.97 -10.89
CA ARG A 167 -11.49 -6.03 -11.55
C ARG A 167 -12.02 -7.45 -11.70
N MET A 168 -11.15 -8.45 -11.75
CA MET A 168 -11.54 -9.85 -12.02
C MET A 168 -11.84 -10.67 -10.77
N TYR A 169 -11.35 -10.28 -9.58
CA TYR A 169 -11.39 -11.17 -8.41
C TYR A 169 -12.58 -10.97 -7.45
N TRP A 170 -13.45 -9.97 -7.65
CA TRP A 170 -14.44 -9.62 -6.61
C TRP A 170 -15.86 -9.29 -7.08
N GLU A 171 -16.24 -9.67 -8.29
CA GLU A 171 -17.64 -9.90 -8.64
C GLU A 171 -17.76 -11.34 -9.13
N SER A 172 -18.73 -12.10 -8.61
CA SER A 172 -19.21 -13.28 -9.32
C SER A 172 -19.95 -12.78 -10.56
N LEU A 173 -19.20 -12.45 -11.61
CA LEU A 173 -19.78 -12.20 -12.93
C LEU A 173 -20.30 -13.54 -13.44
N PRO A 174 -21.60 -13.69 -13.73
CA PRO A 174 -22.04 -14.84 -14.52
C PRO A 174 -21.25 -14.81 -15.83
N GLU A 175 -20.78 -15.96 -16.30
CA GLU A 175 -19.81 -16.13 -17.41
C GLU A 175 -20.17 -15.42 -18.74
N PHE A 176 -21.35 -14.82 -18.84
CA PHE A 176 -21.89 -14.14 -20.02
C PHE A 176 -22.21 -12.63 -19.85
N ALA A 177 -21.99 -12.02 -18.68
CA ALA A 177 -22.25 -10.59 -18.49
C ALA A 177 -20.94 -9.79 -18.50
N GLY A 178 -20.91 -8.69 -19.28
CA GLY A 178 -19.76 -7.82 -19.50
C GLY A 178 -19.22 -7.08 -18.26
N GLU A 179 -18.54 -5.95 -18.50
CA GLU A 179 -17.78 -5.21 -17.47
C GLU A 179 -18.59 -4.90 -16.19
N ALA A 180 -17.95 -5.11 -15.03
CA ALA A 180 -18.44 -4.83 -13.69
C ALA A 180 -19.07 -3.43 -13.56
N THR A 181 -20.33 -3.36 -13.12
CA THR A 181 -21.08 -2.09 -13.04
C THR A 181 -20.78 -1.38 -11.73
N VAL A 182 -19.68 -0.63 -11.69
CA VAL A 182 -19.39 0.28 -10.56
C VAL A 182 -20.45 1.39 -10.52
N PRO A 183 -20.99 1.77 -9.35
CA PRO A 183 -21.89 2.91 -9.25
C PRO A 183 -21.30 4.16 -9.91
N ALA A 184 -22.05 4.80 -10.81
CA ALA A 184 -21.57 5.90 -11.65
C ALA A 184 -21.00 7.10 -10.84
N SER A 185 -21.39 7.25 -9.57
CA SER A 185 -20.84 8.25 -8.64
C SER A 185 -19.38 7.96 -8.27
N ILE A 186 -19.03 6.69 -8.06
CA ILE A 186 -17.67 6.24 -7.69
C ILE A 186 -16.75 6.30 -8.91
N GLU A 187 -17.27 5.95 -10.09
CA GLU A 187 -16.47 6.05 -11.33
C GLU A 187 -16.17 7.52 -11.69
N ARG A 188 -17.16 8.41 -11.54
CA ARG A 188 -16.94 9.86 -11.72
C ARG A 188 -15.95 10.41 -10.72
N SER A 189 -16.08 10.09 -9.43
CA SER A 189 -15.15 10.58 -8.41
C SER A 189 -13.71 10.12 -8.70
N ARG A 190 -13.52 8.86 -9.10
CA ARG A 190 -12.24 8.33 -9.54
C ARG A 190 -11.67 9.07 -10.75
N ARG A 191 -12.42 9.21 -11.84
CA ARG A 191 -11.97 9.94 -13.04
C ARG A 191 -11.62 11.40 -12.74
N THR A 192 -12.39 12.05 -11.86
CA THR A 192 -12.11 13.43 -11.45
C THR A 192 -10.83 13.53 -10.62
N ALA A 193 -10.59 12.59 -9.71
CA ALA A 193 -9.37 12.52 -8.92
C ALA A 193 -8.13 12.28 -9.80
N GLU A 194 -8.21 11.34 -10.75
CA GLU A 194 -7.15 11.07 -11.73
C GLU A 194 -6.83 12.33 -12.57
N ARG A 195 -7.87 13.03 -13.05
CA ARG A 195 -7.70 14.28 -13.82
C ARG A 195 -7.05 15.39 -12.98
N LEU A 196 -7.45 15.52 -11.72
CA LEU A 196 -6.88 16.53 -10.81
C LEU A 196 -5.43 16.20 -10.44
N ALA A 197 -5.11 14.93 -10.20
CA ALA A 197 -3.76 14.46 -9.94
C ALA A 197 -2.84 14.71 -11.16
N ALA A 198 -3.30 14.39 -12.37
CA ALA A 198 -2.57 14.67 -13.61
C ALA A 198 -2.32 16.17 -13.81
N LYS A 199 -3.35 17.02 -13.59
CA LYS A 199 -3.19 18.48 -13.63
C LYS A 199 -2.20 18.98 -12.57
N ALA A 200 -2.24 18.43 -11.36
CA ALA A 200 -1.32 18.79 -10.29
C ALA A 200 0.12 18.41 -10.67
N ALA A 201 0.34 17.21 -11.20
CA ALA A 201 1.65 16.76 -11.68
C ALA A 201 2.17 17.64 -12.82
N GLN A 202 1.34 17.96 -13.82
CA GLN A 202 1.69 18.89 -14.90
C GLN A 202 2.03 20.29 -14.39
N SER A 203 1.26 20.80 -13.42
CA SER A 203 1.52 22.12 -12.84
C SER A 203 2.83 22.16 -12.04
N LYS A 204 3.16 21.07 -11.33
CA LYS A 204 4.45 20.90 -10.65
C LYS A 204 5.58 20.83 -11.69
N ALA A 205 5.43 20.02 -12.72
CA ALA A 205 6.41 19.90 -13.80
C ALA A 205 6.70 21.26 -14.44
N ARG A 206 5.66 21.98 -14.87
CA ARG A 206 5.82 23.29 -15.51
C ARG A 206 6.42 24.37 -14.59
N LYS A 207 6.16 24.29 -13.28
CA LYS A 207 6.66 25.28 -12.31
C LYS A 207 8.13 25.07 -11.96
N TYR A 208 8.58 23.82 -11.88
CA TYR A 208 9.93 23.49 -11.38
C TYR A 208 10.90 23.03 -12.47
N LEU A 209 10.40 22.51 -13.59
CA LEU A 209 11.18 22.15 -14.78
C LEU A 209 10.79 23.09 -15.93
N PRO A 210 11.65 24.07 -16.29
CA PRO A 210 11.40 24.89 -17.46
C PRO A 210 11.46 24.00 -18.72
N VAL A 211 10.47 24.13 -19.59
CA VAL A 211 10.50 23.49 -20.91
C VAL A 211 11.58 24.16 -21.74
N ILE A 212 12.64 23.43 -22.05
CA ILE A 212 13.67 23.89 -22.99
C ILE A 212 13.09 23.70 -24.40
N PRO A 213 12.96 24.75 -25.21
CA PRO A 213 12.47 24.59 -26.58
C PRO A 213 13.47 23.77 -27.39
N ASP A 214 12.95 22.88 -28.24
CA ASP A 214 13.78 22.12 -29.16
C ASP A 214 14.54 23.06 -30.10
N THR A 215 15.83 22.84 -30.23
CA THR A 215 16.71 23.51 -31.20
C THR A 215 17.11 22.54 -32.29
N ASP A 216 17.76 23.02 -33.36
CA ASP A 216 18.22 22.14 -34.44
C ASP A 216 19.17 21.04 -33.95
N THR A 217 19.91 21.31 -32.87
CA THR A 217 20.88 20.39 -32.27
C THR A 217 20.35 19.60 -31.07
N ILE A 218 19.36 20.13 -30.33
CA ILE A 218 18.81 19.49 -29.13
C ILE A 218 17.33 19.25 -29.37
N LYS A 219 16.93 17.98 -29.48
CA LYS A 219 15.54 17.58 -29.65
C LYS A 219 15.10 16.74 -28.47
N THR A 220 13.93 17.07 -27.93
CA THR A 220 13.29 16.26 -26.90
C THR A 220 12.93 14.90 -27.50
N PRO A 221 13.33 13.79 -26.87
CA PRO A 221 13.01 12.49 -27.40
C PRO A 221 11.50 12.22 -27.33
N LYS A 222 10.99 11.61 -28.40
CA LYS A 222 9.57 11.26 -28.49
C LYS A 222 9.20 10.06 -27.62
N GLU A 223 10.15 9.17 -27.39
CA GLU A 223 9.94 7.97 -26.60
C GLU A 223 10.33 8.19 -25.14
N PRO A 224 9.52 7.70 -24.19
CA PRO A 224 9.74 7.92 -22.76
C PRO A 224 10.93 7.14 -22.19
N VAL A 225 11.36 6.07 -22.87
CA VAL A 225 12.49 5.24 -22.49
C VAL A 225 13.46 5.18 -23.65
N GLN A 226 14.67 5.69 -23.47
CA GLN A 226 15.73 5.54 -24.46
C GLN A 226 16.62 4.37 -24.10
N VAL A 227 16.87 3.48 -25.07
CA VAL A 227 17.74 2.33 -24.87
C VAL A 227 19.05 2.55 -25.62
N ALA A 228 20.16 2.58 -24.91
CA ALA A 228 21.50 2.63 -25.50
C ALA A 228 22.10 1.22 -25.49
N THR A 229 22.12 0.59 -26.66
CA THR A 229 22.71 -0.74 -26.89
C THR A 229 24.14 -0.58 -27.39
N LYS A 230 25.11 -1.23 -26.74
CA LYS A 230 26.51 -1.29 -27.21
C LYS A 230 27.03 -2.70 -27.11
N GLU A 231 27.65 -3.20 -28.18
CA GLU A 231 28.17 -4.58 -28.23
C GLU A 231 29.12 -4.87 -27.06
N GLY A 232 28.88 -5.99 -26.38
CA GLY A 232 29.66 -6.41 -25.20
C GLY A 232 29.29 -5.72 -23.88
N ARG A 233 28.23 -4.92 -23.83
CA ARG A 233 27.69 -4.32 -22.58
C ARG A 233 26.18 -4.56 -22.46
N PRO A 234 25.64 -4.66 -21.24
CA PRO A 234 24.20 -4.71 -21.04
C PRO A 234 23.53 -3.40 -21.47
N ASP A 235 22.29 -3.50 -21.93
CA ASP A 235 21.49 -2.37 -22.38
C ASP A 235 21.27 -1.36 -21.26
N ILE A 236 21.49 -0.08 -21.58
CA ILE A 236 21.26 1.01 -20.62
C ILE A 236 19.94 1.71 -20.99
N HIS A 237 18.99 1.66 -20.06
CA HIS A 237 17.70 2.32 -20.20
C HIS A 237 17.72 3.69 -19.50
N PHE A 238 17.53 4.76 -20.25
CA PHE A 238 17.33 6.10 -19.73
C PHE A 238 15.83 6.37 -19.64
N ILE A 239 15.33 6.53 -18.41
CA ILE A 239 13.93 6.84 -18.12
C ILE A 239 13.87 8.26 -17.57
N ASP A 240 13.07 9.13 -18.20
CA ASP A 240 12.82 10.46 -17.64
C ASP A 240 11.88 10.36 -16.44
N VAL A 241 12.42 10.66 -15.25
CA VAL A 241 11.69 10.63 -13.98
C VAL A 241 11.04 11.98 -13.64
N GLY A 242 11.23 13.02 -14.46
CA GLY A 242 10.59 14.34 -14.31
C GLY A 242 10.72 14.93 -12.92
N THR A 243 9.61 15.45 -12.36
CA THR A 243 9.56 16.00 -10.99
C THR A 243 9.26 14.96 -9.90
N LYS A 244 9.33 13.65 -10.20
CA LYS A 244 8.89 12.60 -9.24
C LYS A 244 9.67 12.63 -7.93
N PHE A 245 10.97 12.97 -7.99
CA PHE A 245 11.87 13.02 -6.83
C PHE A 245 12.23 14.44 -6.40
N LEU A 246 11.48 15.43 -6.87
CA LEU A 246 11.79 16.84 -6.67
C LEU A 246 11.08 17.34 -5.40
N ASP A 247 11.84 17.64 -4.34
CA ASP A 247 11.27 18.19 -3.11
C ASP A 247 10.78 19.62 -3.34
N VAL A 248 9.45 19.75 -3.40
CA VAL A 248 8.71 21.00 -3.63
C VAL A 248 9.10 22.07 -2.61
N ALA A 249 9.35 21.70 -1.35
CA ALA A 249 9.72 22.65 -0.29
C ALA A 249 11.14 23.19 -0.48
N SER A 250 12.09 22.33 -0.87
CA SER A 250 13.46 22.76 -1.18
C SER A 250 13.50 23.71 -2.39
N GLU A 251 12.71 23.43 -3.42
CA GLU A 251 12.74 24.18 -4.68
C GLU A 251 12.04 25.52 -4.58
N THR A 252 10.94 25.62 -3.83
CA THR A 252 10.33 26.91 -3.50
C THR A 252 11.30 27.82 -2.73
N LYS A 253 12.03 27.28 -1.74
CA LYS A 253 13.08 28.04 -1.04
C LYS A 253 14.19 28.48 -2.00
N ARG A 254 14.60 27.61 -2.92
CA ARG A 254 15.61 27.93 -3.94
C ARG A 254 15.18 29.08 -4.85
N LEU A 255 13.96 29.01 -5.39
CA LEU A 255 13.39 30.06 -6.25
C LEU A 255 13.30 31.41 -5.53
N ASN A 256 12.81 31.44 -4.29
CA ASN A 256 12.75 32.67 -3.48
C ASN A 256 14.15 33.26 -3.23
N ARG A 257 15.17 32.42 -3.02
CA ARG A 257 16.56 32.87 -2.86
C ARG A 257 17.14 33.44 -4.15
N ILE A 258 16.75 32.89 -5.30
CA ILE A 258 17.15 33.42 -6.62
C ILE A 258 16.50 34.78 -6.85
N GLU A 259 15.20 34.90 -6.59
CA GLU A 259 14.46 36.14 -6.78
C GLU A 259 14.98 37.28 -5.88
N THR A 260 15.23 37.00 -4.60
CA THR A 260 15.82 37.98 -3.67
C THR A 260 17.21 38.44 -4.12
N ARG A 261 18.06 37.52 -4.59
CA ARG A 261 19.38 37.85 -5.16
C ARG A 261 19.25 38.70 -6.43
N ALA A 262 18.31 38.38 -7.31
CA ALA A 262 18.05 39.14 -8.54
C ALA A 262 17.61 40.58 -8.24
N ARG A 263 16.67 40.76 -7.29
CA ARG A 263 16.22 42.09 -6.83
C ARG A 263 17.37 42.91 -6.25
N PHE A 264 18.22 42.29 -5.43
CA PHE A 264 19.38 42.99 -4.85
C PHE A 264 20.40 43.41 -5.93
N ARG A 265 20.67 42.54 -6.91
CA ARG A 265 21.54 42.88 -8.05
C ARG A 265 20.97 44.00 -8.90
N ALA A 266 19.66 43.99 -9.16
CA ALA A 266 18.98 45.06 -9.89
C ALA A 266 19.09 46.41 -9.17
N LYS A 267 18.87 46.43 -7.85
CA LYS A 267 19.03 47.63 -7.01
C LYS A 267 20.47 48.16 -7.04
N LYS A 268 21.47 47.29 -6.88
CA LYS A 268 22.88 47.68 -6.95
C LYS A 268 23.27 48.20 -8.35
N ALA A 269 22.70 47.60 -9.40
CA ALA A 269 22.92 48.05 -10.78
C ALA A 269 22.29 49.43 -11.03
N SER A 270 21.09 49.71 -10.49
CA SER A 270 20.50 51.05 -10.57
C SER A 270 21.32 52.08 -9.81
N GLU A 271 21.73 51.78 -8.56
CA GLU A 271 22.58 52.67 -7.75
C GLU A 271 23.90 53.00 -8.44
N LYS A 272 24.54 51.99 -9.06
CA LYS A 272 25.77 52.21 -9.82
C LYS A 272 25.53 53.12 -11.02
N LYS A 273 24.42 52.94 -11.75
CA LYS A 273 24.06 53.80 -12.89
C LYS A 273 23.84 55.25 -12.45
N THR A 274 23.18 55.49 -11.32
CA THR A 274 22.98 56.85 -10.77
C THR A 274 24.28 57.53 -10.33
N ILE A 275 25.33 56.78 -9.97
CA ILE A 275 26.62 57.34 -9.54
C ILE A 275 27.53 57.67 -10.73
N THR A 276 27.35 56.97 -11.85
CA THR A 276 28.10 57.20 -13.11
C THR A 276 27.46 58.22 -14.07
N ALA A 277 26.30 58.77 -13.74
CA ALA A 277 25.61 59.82 -14.50
C ALA A 277 25.75 61.16 -13.78
#